data_AF-A0A2M6YD71-F1
#
_entry.id   AF-A0A2M6YD71-F1
#
_cell.length_a   1.000
_cell.length_b   1.000
_cell.length_c   1.000
_cell.angle_alpha   90.00
_cell.angle_beta   90.00
_cell.angle_gamma   90.00
#
_symmetry.space_group_name_H-M   'P 1'
#
loop_
_entity.id
_entity.type
_entity.pdbx_description
1 polymer ?
#
loop_
_entity_poly.entity_id
_entity_poly.type
_entity_poly.pdbx_seq_one_letter_code
_entity_poly.pdbx_strand_id
1 'polypeptide(L)'
;LFYFADRQVISGLPFANLIRDVARFSVLSTFALSAMIAITVDQLQTVKISTRKWLYPLILLILFVNTYPFWSGNLFSFPKSGFDFRLRTKVWPAEYEELNQKLQNENQEQRAIFLPLGGLVSLSNDLRYKGAFHEVPDVYSGYSPIPATISFSDRSYGASSEVVNAIDQSIKNQDIDQLEYLSTLTKINFIVIRRDMDFYDWDEDQKLDFEDKLKSLVASGRAEVYMDQGEIYAIKFKSEKNIIDAQSQLVEINSNSGKILSDYLDIRFISLGKFKEIDQYRLISGLFPDQNLFTYNQQNSILSSFVQNTPDGYKFFSLENVRDTILLQKWSYYQQNLNLKLDEGIKKENRKSILAIESASLPANLSGKYIVYLNEDVENSVAYFESKSAESNKLKINGKNYLLKPAGDGLSVVEALNLSKGPNIFQVSDKNIVPLLLKTKGLPVGDAIPKITPKKLNASEYSIKIENAKNDFYLNFAENFNSYWRITKKGGLLDKELVPAGNHFVSNGFGNGYRIKLNDLEKAGAVSKNSAGTFSGEVRLVFWPEKTILPGLVVTSLSLLVILYLLFAQRKEVPNGK
;
A
#
# COMPACT_ATOMS: atom_id res chain seq x y z
N LEU A 1 -4.41 14.19 -40.03
CA LEU A 1 -3.38 13.14 -39.91
C LEU A 1 -3.32 12.55 -38.50
N PHE A 2 -3.05 13.32 -37.45
CA PHE A 2 -3.06 12.80 -36.06
C PHE A 2 -4.39 12.16 -35.61
N TYR A 3 -5.54 12.65 -36.11
CA TYR A 3 -6.85 12.06 -35.83
C TYR A 3 -7.08 10.68 -36.47
N PHE A 4 -6.27 10.31 -37.46
CA PHE A 4 -6.32 9.00 -38.14
C PHE A 4 -5.19 8.07 -37.70
N ALA A 5 -4.27 8.55 -36.86
CA ALA A 5 -3.27 7.67 -36.27
C ALA A 5 -3.98 6.79 -35.25
N ASP A 6 -3.96 5.48 -35.49
CA ASP A 6 -4.47 4.48 -34.55
C ASP A 6 -3.89 4.76 -33.15
N ARG A 7 -4.73 4.59 -32.12
CA ARG A 7 -4.33 4.70 -30.71
C ARG A 7 -3.11 3.80 -30.43
N GLN A 8 -2.97 2.69 -31.15
CA GLN A 8 -1.78 1.83 -31.12
C GLN A 8 -0.50 2.55 -31.55
N VAL A 9 -0.54 3.32 -32.65
CA VAL A 9 0.61 4.10 -33.13
C VAL A 9 1.00 5.18 -32.12
N ILE A 10 0.02 5.87 -31.54
CA ILE A 10 0.27 6.89 -30.51
C ILE A 10 0.85 6.24 -29.25
N SER A 11 0.36 5.07 -28.84
CA SER A 11 0.88 4.35 -27.67
C SER A 11 2.32 3.84 -27.84
N GLY A 12 2.79 3.69 -29.08
CA GLY A 12 4.18 3.32 -29.40
C GLY A 12 5.17 4.48 -29.37
N LEU A 13 4.73 5.73 -29.24
CA LEU A 13 5.63 6.88 -29.17
C LEU A 13 6.35 6.93 -27.80
N PRO A 14 7.62 7.33 -27.75
CA PRO A 14 8.31 7.62 -26.50
C PRO A 14 7.49 8.65 -25.69
N PHE A 15 7.32 8.41 -24.39
CA PHE A 15 6.52 9.24 -23.49
C PHE A 15 5.00 9.21 -23.73
N ALA A 16 4.47 8.33 -24.59
CA ALA A 16 3.02 8.17 -24.75
C ALA A 16 2.32 7.77 -23.43
N ASN A 17 3.04 7.11 -22.53
CA ASN A 17 2.60 6.81 -21.16
C ASN A 17 2.40 8.06 -20.28
N LEU A 18 3.05 9.20 -20.57
CA LEU A 18 2.74 10.50 -19.95
C LEU A 18 1.41 11.07 -20.46
N ILE A 19 1.00 10.69 -21.67
CA ILE A 19 -0.27 11.07 -22.29
C ILE A 19 -1.33 10.02 -21.92
N ARG A 20 -1.69 9.96 -20.63
CA ARG A 20 -2.72 9.03 -20.12
C ARG A 20 -4.08 9.24 -20.80
N ASP A 21 -4.35 10.47 -21.19
CA ASP A 21 -5.58 10.88 -21.84
C ASP A 21 -5.26 11.59 -23.16
N VAL A 22 -5.26 10.81 -24.25
CA VAL A 22 -5.03 11.31 -25.61
C VAL A 22 -6.00 12.44 -25.95
N ALA A 23 -7.20 12.47 -25.35
CA ALA A 23 -8.15 13.55 -25.58
C ALA A 23 -7.65 14.90 -25.00
N ARG A 24 -6.93 14.90 -23.88
CA ARG A 24 -6.36 16.15 -23.32
C ARG A 24 -5.22 16.67 -24.18
N PHE A 25 -4.38 15.78 -24.71
CA PHE A 25 -3.30 16.14 -25.61
C PHE A 25 -3.81 16.51 -27.02
N SER A 26 -4.90 15.88 -27.46
CA SER A 26 -5.50 16.18 -28.77
C SER A 26 -6.02 17.61 -28.81
N VAL A 27 -6.52 18.17 -27.71
CA VAL A 27 -6.94 19.59 -27.65
C VAL A 27 -5.76 20.52 -27.95
N LEU A 28 -4.62 20.33 -27.28
CA LEU A 28 -3.44 21.18 -27.47
C LEU A 28 -2.84 21.01 -28.88
N SER A 29 -2.71 19.77 -29.35
CA SER A 29 -2.18 19.50 -30.68
C SER A 29 -3.13 19.96 -31.80
N THR A 30 -4.44 19.85 -31.62
CA THR A 30 -5.45 20.36 -32.56
C THR A 30 -5.42 21.89 -32.60
N PHE A 31 -5.27 22.55 -31.45
CA PHE A 31 -5.13 24.00 -31.39
C PHE A 31 -3.86 24.48 -32.12
N ALA A 32 -2.71 23.86 -31.82
CA ALA A 32 -1.44 24.18 -32.48
C ALA A 32 -1.51 23.92 -33.99
N LEU A 33 -2.11 22.80 -34.41
CA LEU A 33 -2.31 22.49 -35.83
C LEU A 33 -3.23 23.51 -36.50
N SER A 34 -4.30 23.93 -35.84
CA SER A 34 -5.22 24.95 -36.36
C SER A 34 -4.52 26.29 -36.56
N ALA A 35 -3.68 26.71 -35.60
CA ALA A 35 -2.85 27.90 -35.71
C ALA A 35 -1.84 27.78 -36.87
N MET A 36 -1.17 26.64 -37.01
CA MET A 36 -0.25 26.40 -38.13
C MET A 36 -0.95 26.40 -39.49
N ILE A 37 -2.15 25.83 -39.59
CA ILE A 37 -2.97 25.88 -40.81
C ILE A 37 -3.33 27.32 -41.13
N ALA A 38 -3.77 28.12 -40.15
CA ALA A 38 -4.09 29.53 -40.34
C ALA A 38 -2.88 30.33 -40.85
N ILE A 39 -1.71 30.17 -40.22
CA ILE A 39 -0.45 30.79 -40.66
C ILE A 39 -0.08 30.31 -42.07
N THR A 40 -0.24 29.03 -42.37
CA THR A 40 0.06 28.48 -43.71
C THR A 40 -0.85 29.07 -44.78
N VAL A 41 -2.14 29.19 -44.49
CA VAL A 41 -3.15 29.78 -45.39
C VAL A 41 -2.86 31.27 -45.62
N ASP A 42 -2.45 32.00 -44.58
CA ASP A 42 -2.01 33.39 -44.66
C ASP A 42 -0.74 33.53 -45.52
N GLN A 43 0.30 32.73 -45.26
CA GLN A 43 1.53 32.78 -46.04
C GLN A 43 1.33 32.36 -47.50
N LEU A 44 0.43 31.41 -47.77
CA LEU A 44 0.01 31.06 -49.13
C LEU A 44 -0.57 32.26 -49.89
N GLN A 45 -1.09 33.29 -49.21
CA GLN A 45 -1.54 34.51 -49.88
C GLN A 45 -0.39 35.33 -50.47
N THR A 46 0.79 35.25 -49.87
CA THR A 46 1.97 36.02 -50.26
C THR A 46 2.76 35.38 -51.41
N VAL A 47 2.52 34.10 -51.68
CA VAL A 47 3.27 33.30 -52.67
C VAL A 47 2.71 33.55 -54.08
N LYS A 48 3.51 34.15 -54.96
CA LYS A 48 3.17 34.45 -56.38
C LYS A 48 3.29 33.23 -57.30
N ILE A 49 2.82 32.06 -56.89
CA ILE A 49 2.89 30.85 -57.72
C ILE A 49 1.50 30.59 -58.33
N SER A 50 1.47 30.29 -59.64
CA SER A 50 0.25 29.96 -60.40
C SER A 50 -0.58 28.83 -59.75
N THR A 51 0.08 27.89 -59.07
CA THR A 51 -0.55 26.76 -58.35
C THR A 51 -1.35 27.17 -57.12
N ARG A 52 -1.22 28.41 -56.61
CA ARG A 52 -2.00 28.94 -55.47
C ARG A 52 -3.51 28.78 -55.67
N LYS A 53 -3.99 28.95 -56.91
CA LYS A 53 -5.42 28.82 -57.24
C LYS A 53 -5.96 27.41 -56.99
N TRP A 54 -5.10 26.38 -57.03
CA TRP A 54 -5.47 24.99 -56.78
C TRP A 54 -5.27 24.58 -55.32
N LEU A 55 -4.37 25.23 -54.59
CA LEU A 55 -4.09 24.88 -53.19
C LEU A 55 -5.25 25.24 -52.24
N TYR A 56 -5.93 26.37 -52.42
CA TYR A 56 -7.11 26.71 -51.60
C TYR A 56 -8.27 25.72 -51.74
N PRO A 57 -8.75 25.39 -52.96
CA PRO A 57 -9.82 24.41 -53.09
C PRO A 57 -9.37 23.02 -52.62
N LEU A 58 -8.09 22.66 -52.75
CA LEU A 58 -7.57 21.43 -52.18
C LEU A 58 -7.63 21.43 -50.64
N ILE A 59 -7.21 22.52 -49.99
CA ILE A 59 -7.29 22.66 -48.52
C ILE A 59 -8.76 22.63 -48.07
N LEU A 60 -9.66 23.35 -48.75
CA LEU A 60 -11.08 23.34 -48.46
C LEU A 60 -11.71 21.96 -48.68
N LEU A 61 -11.33 21.25 -49.75
CA LEU A 61 -11.78 19.88 -50.00
C LEU A 61 -11.29 18.94 -48.90
N ILE A 62 -10.02 19.04 -48.49
CA ILE A 62 -9.49 18.25 -47.37
C ILE A 62 -10.28 18.56 -46.11
N LEU A 63 -10.52 19.83 -45.77
CA LEU A 63 -11.33 20.20 -44.60
C LEU A 63 -12.76 19.64 -44.69
N PHE A 64 -13.41 19.78 -45.85
CA PHE A 64 -14.77 19.29 -46.10
C PHE A 64 -14.88 17.76 -46.01
N VAL A 65 -13.90 17.03 -46.54
CA VAL A 65 -13.81 15.56 -46.41
C VAL A 65 -13.56 15.19 -44.95
N ASN A 66 -12.74 15.93 -44.20
CA ASN A 66 -12.51 15.68 -42.78
C ASN A 66 -13.74 15.96 -41.90
N THR A 67 -14.65 16.85 -42.32
CA THR A 67 -15.92 17.07 -41.61
C THR A 67 -17.01 16.05 -41.98
N TYR A 68 -16.72 15.08 -42.86
CA TYR A 68 -17.66 14.02 -43.28
C TYR A 68 -18.45 13.39 -42.13
N PRO A 69 -17.85 13.01 -40.98
CA PRO A 69 -18.61 12.41 -39.88
C PRO A 69 -19.75 13.29 -39.35
N PHE A 70 -19.60 14.62 -39.39
CA PHE A 70 -20.60 15.57 -38.92
C PHE A 70 -21.80 15.68 -39.86
N TRP A 71 -21.57 15.82 -41.17
CA TRP A 71 -22.66 16.05 -42.13
C TRP A 71 -23.24 14.77 -42.73
N SER A 72 -22.53 13.64 -42.62
CA SER A 72 -23.05 12.32 -43.03
C SER A 72 -24.04 11.70 -42.03
N GLY A 73 -24.20 12.31 -40.86
CA GLY A 73 -24.94 11.73 -39.74
C GLY A 73 -24.23 10.53 -39.09
N ASN A 74 -23.00 10.18 -39.52
CA ASN A 74 -22.28 9.03 -38.95
C ASN A 74 -21.99 9.19 -37.44
N LEU A 75 -21.86 10.43 -36.94
CA LEU A 75 -21.74 10.69 -35.50
C LEU A 75 -22.98 10.27 -34.69
N PHE A 76 -24.15 10.21 -35.32
CA PHE A 76 -25.43 9.86 -34.70
C PHE A 76 -25.99 8.52 -35.21
N SER A 77 -25.37 7.94 -36.24
CA SER A 77 -25.73 6.61 -36.73
C SER A 77 -25.33 5.55 -35.71
N PHE A 78 -26.07 4.44 -35.69
CA PHE A 78 -25.65 3.27 -34.91
C PHE A 78 -24.20 2.93 -35.25
N PRO A 79 -23.32 2.74 -34.25
CA PRO A 79 -21.90 2.57 -34.46
C PRO A 79 -21.67 1.41 -35.43
N LYS A 80 -21.12 1.71 -36.62
CA LYS A 80 -20.81 0.72 -37.67
C LYS A 80 -19.82 -0.36 -37.20
N SER A 81 -19.09 -0.07 -36.12
CA SER A 81 -18.30 -1.04 -35.38
C SER A 81 -18.48 -0.78 -33.89
N GLY A 82 -18.84 -1.80 -33.13
CA GLY A 82 -19.20 -1.71 -31.70
C GLY A 82 -18.04 -1.32 -30.76
N PHE A 83 -16.96 -0.69 -31.24
CA PHE A 83 -15.74 -0.49 -30.45
C PHE A 83 -15.79 0.69 -29.47
N ASP A 84 -16.71 1.66 -29.62
CA ASP A 84 -16.81 2.73 -28.62
C ASP A 84 -17.72 2.34 -27.46
N PHE A 85 -17.14 1.69 -26.45
CA PHE A 85 -17.81 1.30 -25.21
C PHE A 85 -18.47 2.49 -24.47
N ARG A 86 -18.03 3.74 -24.74
CA ARG A 86 -18.53 4.95 -24.06
C ARG A 86 -19.90 5.41 -24.53
N LEU A 87 -20.35 4.96 -25.70
CA LEU A 87 -21.62 5.38 -26.30
C LEU A 87 -22.65 4.24 -26.35
N ARG A 88 -22.41 3.15 -25.62
CA ARG A 88 -23.33 2.02 -25.59
C ARG A 88 -24.47 2.27 -24.60
N THR A 89 -25.70 1.99 -25.04
CA THR A 89 -26.91 2.14 -24.21
C THR A 89 -27.45 0.75 -23.87
N LYS A 90 -27.58 0.47 -22.57
CA LYS A 90 -28.23 -0.75 -22.05
C LYS A 90 -29.49 -0.34 -21.29
N VAL A 91 -30.61 -0.99 -21.64
CA VAL A 91 -31.81 -0.99 -20.80
C VAL A 91 -31.62 -2.09 -19.78
N TRP A 92 -31.61 -1.71 -18.51
CA TRP A 92 -31.42 -2.61 -17.38
C TRP A 92 -32.77 -3.17 -16.89
N PRO A 93 -32.79 -4.40 -16.35
CA PRO A 93 -33.99 -4.96 -15.73
C PRO A 93 -34.52 -4.08 -14.58
N ALA A 94 -35.82 -4.08 -14.35
CA ALA A 94 -36.47 -3.18 -13.39
C ALA A 94 -36.00 -3.42 -11.94
N GLU A 95 -35.68 -4.67 -11.60
CA GLU A 95 -35.19 -5.08 -10.30
C GLU A 95 -33.87 -4.38 -9.88
N TYR A 96 -33.06 -3.91 -10.83
CA TYR A 96 -31.88 -3.12 -10.50
C TYR A 96 -32.23 -1.75 -9.93
N GLU A 97 -33.24 -1.10 -10.52
CA GLU A 97 -33.74 0.18 -10.03
C GLU A 97 -34.50 0.01 -8.71
N GLU A 98 -35.27 -1.07 -8.57
CA GLU A 98 -35.93 -1.41 -7.30
C GLU A 98 -34.91 -1.66 -6.17
N LEU A 99 -33.81 -2.35 -6.46
CA LEU A 99 -32.72 -2.53 -5.48
C LEU A 99 -32.11 -1.18 -5.09
N ASN A 100 -31.81 -0.31 -6.05
CA ASN A 100 -31.28 1.02 -5.77
C ASN A 100 -32.25 1.85 -4.91
N GLN A 101 -33.54 1.84 -5.21
CA GLN A 101 -34.56 2.52 -4.40
C GLN A 101 -34.65 1.95 -2.99
N LYS A 102 -34.51 0.63 -2.82
CA LYS A 102 -34.40 0.01 -1.49
C LYS A 102 -33.15 0.47 -0.74
N LEU A 103 -31.98 0.43 -1.39
CA LEU A 103 -30.72 0.88 -0.79
C LEU A 103 -30.72 2.38 -0.46
N GLN A 104 -31.49 3.20 -1.19
CA GLN A 104 -31.64 4.63 -0.89
C GLN A 104 -32.33 4.89 0.47
N ASN A 105 -33.16 3.96 0.92
CA ASN A 105 -33.83 4.03 2.23
C ASN A 105 -32.96 3.51 3.38
N GLU A 106 -31.77 2.98 3.08
CA GLU A 106 -30.83 2.50 4.09
C GLU A 106 -29.91 3.61 4.61
N ASN A 107 -29.23 3.36 5.72
CA ASN A 107 -28.25 4.30 6.28
C ASN A 107 -27.04 4.44 5.33
N GLN A 108 -26.67 5.67 4.98
CA GLN A 108 -25.53 6.00 4.11
C GLN A 108 -24.17 5.50 4.63
N GLU A 109 -24.06 5.16 5.91
CA GLU A 109 -22.86 4.53 6.48
C GLU A 109 -22.69 3.05 6.09
N GLN A 110 -23.77 2.42 5.63
CA GLN A 110 -23.73 1.04 5.17
C GLN A 110 -23.06 0.94 3.80
N ARG A 111 -22.50 -0.24 3.50
CA ARG A 111 -21.81 -0.49 2.24
C ARG A 111 -22.30 -1.75 1.58
N ALA A 112 -22.28 -1.77 0.26
CA ALA A 112 -22.61 -2.95 -0.53
C ALA A 112 -21.38 -3.45 -1.28
N ILE A 113 -21.43 -4.72 -1.67
CA ILE A 113 -20.60 -5.27 -2.75
C ILE A 113 -21.55 -5.74 -3.83
N PHE A 114 -21.32 -5.28 -5.06
CA PHE A 114 -21.97 -5.82 -6.26
C PHE A 114 -21.00 -6.78 -6.93
N LEU A 115 -21.48 -7.99 -7.21
CA LEU A 115 -20.72 -9.06 -7.85
C LEU A 115 -21.21 -9.25 -9.29
N PRO A 116 -20.30 -9.41 -10.28
CA PRO A 116 -18.83 -9.48 -10.14
C PRO A 116 -18.20 -8.14 -9.72
N LEU A 117 -17.02 -8.20 -9.10
CA LEU A 117 -16.26 -7.00 -8.71
C LEU A 117 -15.67 -6.30 -9.94
N GLY A 118 -15.62 -4.96 -9.92
CA GLY A 118 -14.97 -4.16 -10.96
C GLY A 118 -15.75 -2.89 -11.31
N GLY A 119 -15.18 -2.07 -12.19
CA GLY A 119 -15.86 -0.90 -12.76
C GLY A 119 -16.53 -1.17 -14.11
N LEU A 120 -16.27 -2.34 -14.70
CA LEU A 120 -16.78 -2.79 -15.98
C LEU A 120 -17.36 -4.19 -15.81
N VAL A 121 -18.52 -4.45 -16.40
CA VAL A 121 -19.22 -5.74 -16.28
C VAL A 121 -19.55 -6.33 -17.65
N SER A 122 -19.38 -7.65 -17.76
CA SER A 122 -19.77 -8.46 -18.91
C SER A 122 -21.16 -9.05 -18.66
N LEU A 123 -22.05 -8.97 -19.65
CA LEU A 123 -23.43 -9.49 -19.53
C LEU A 123 -23.54 -10.87 -20.18
N SER A 124 -24.03 -11.85 -19.43
CA SER A 124 -24.19 -13.23 -19.89
C SER A 124 -25.31 -13.36 -20.92
N ASN A 125 -26.36 -12.53 -20.77
CA ASN A 125 -27.59 -12.56 -21.57
C ASN A 125 -27.58 -11.61 -22.80
N ASP A 126 -26.55 -10.77 -22.98
CA ASP A 126 -26.46 -9.80 -24.08
C ASP A 126 -25.10 -9.87 -24.76
N LEU A 127 -25.05 -10.54 -25.91
CA LEU A 127 -23.83 -10.74 -26.70
C LEU A 127 -23.11 -9.44 -27.08
N ARG A 128 -23.80 -8.29 -27.10
CA ARG A 128 -23.17 -6.99 -27.37
C ARG A 128 -22.21 -6.58 -26.26
N TYR A 129 -22.44 -7.09 -25.05
CA TYR A 129 -21.72 -6.76 -23.83
C TYR A 129 -20.92 -7.93 -23.25
N LYS A 130 -20.70 -8.99 -24.03
CA LYS A 130 -20.07 -10.21 -23.55
C LYS A 130 -18.57 -10.24 -23.88
N GLY A 131 -17.74 -10.38 -22.85
CA GLY A 131 -16.30 -10.59 -22.96
C GLY A 131 -15.43 -9.33 -22.96
N ALA A 132 -14.12 -9.54 -23.01
CA ALA A 132 -13.12 -8.49 -22.91
C ALA A 132 -13.28 -7.42 -24.00
N PHE A 133 -13.21 -6.14 -23.61
CA PHE A 133 -13.45 -4.95 -24.44
C PHE A 133 -14.89 -4.77 -24.92
N HIS A 134 -15.79 -5.67 -24.53
CA HIS A 134 -17.22 -5.56 -24.76
C HIS A 134 -17.98 -5.19 -23.49
N GLU A 135 -17.32 -5.02 -22.36
CA GLU A 135 -17.97 -4.70 -21.09
C GLU A 135 -18.65 -3.32 -21.11
N VAL A 136 -19.63 -3.15 -20.22
CA VAL A 136 -20.29 -1.86 -19.96
C VAL A 136 -19.86 -1.32 -18.59
N PRO A 137 -19.74 0.01 -18.41
CA PRO A 137 -19.57 0.59 -17.08
C PRO A 137 -20.65 0.11 -16.11
N ASP A 138 -20.22 -0.27 -14.91
CA ASP A 138 -21.12 -0.74 -13.86
C ASP A 138 -21.84 0.44 -13.21
N VAL A 139 -22.92 0.89 -13.82
CA VAL A 139 -23.66 2.07 -13.35
C VAL A 139 -24.33 1.85 -11.99
N TYR A 140 -24.75 0.62 -11.67
CA TYR A 140 -25.43 0.34 -10.40
C TYR A 140 -24.44 0.24 -9.23
N SER A 141 -23.26 -0.34 -9.44
CA SER A 141 -22.20 -0.30 -8.43
C SER A 141 -21.60 1.12 -8.31
N GLY A 142 -21.37 1.79 -9.45
CA GLY A 142 -20.71 3.10 -9.53
C GLY A 142 -21.55 4.27 -9.02
N TYR A 143 -22.88 4.21 -9.18
CA TYR A 143 -23.82 5.24 -8.77
C TYR A 143 -24.83 4.74 -7.73
N SER A 144 -24.53 3.65 -7.03
CA SER A 144 -25.34 3.18 -5.90
C SER A 144 -25.51 4.31 -4.86
N PRO A 145 -26.70 4.42 -4.23
CA PRO A 145 -26.95 5.43 -3.18
C PRO A 145 -26.11 5.21 -1.91
N ILE A 146 -25.56 4.00 -1.74
CA ILE A 146 -24.57 3.68 -0.71
C ILE A 146 -23.23 3.28 -1.35
N PRO A 147 -22.07 3.45 -0.68
CA PRO A 147 -20.78 3.05 -1.22
C PRO A 147 -20.76 1.56 -1.60
N ALA A 148 -20.54 1.28 -2.89
CA ALA A 148 -20.69 -0.06 -3.42
C ALA A 148 -19.58 -0.53 -4.38
N THR A 149 -18.82 0.42 -4.93
CA THR A 149 -17.75 0.09 -5.88
C THR A 149 -16.49 -0.37 -5.17
N ILE A 150 -16.06 -1.59 -5.48
CA ILE A 150 -14.71 -2.07 -5.22
C ILE A 150 -13.95 -2.09 -6.54
N SER A 151 -12.99 -1.18 -6.69
CA SER A 151 -12.15 -1.08 -7.89
C SER A 151 -10.75 -1.60 -7.62
N PHE A 152 -10.25 -2.45 -8.50
CA PHE A 152 -8.83 -2.78 -8.56
C PHE A 152 -8.09 -1.68 -9.31
N SER A 153 -6.98 -1.21 -8.75
CA SER A 153 -6.00 -0.44 -9.50
C SER A 153 -4.64 -1.05 -9.30
N ASP A 154 -3.94 -1.23 -10.42
CA ASP A 154 -2.52 -1.52 -10.53
C ASP A 154 -1.62 -0.52 -9.77
N ARG A 155 -2.16 0.65 -9.40
CA ARG A 155 -1.47 1.71 -8.66
C ARG A 155 -1.85 1.78 -7.19
N SER A 156 -2.87 1.03 -6.77
CA SER A 156 -3.28 0.97 -5.38
C SER A 156 -2.33 0.06 -4.62
N TYR A 157 -1.38 0.65 -3.92
CA TYR A 157 -0.55 -0.03 -2.91
C TYR A 157 -1.08 0.33 -1.51
N GLY A 158 -0.95 -0.59 -0.55
CA GLY A 158 -1.29 -0.36 0.87
C GLY A 158 -2.50 -1.14 1.37
N ALA A 159 -2.87 -0.93 2.63
CA ALA A 159 -3.83 -1.76 3.37
C ALA A 159 -5.22 -1.87 2.70
N SER A 160 -5.71 -0.79 2.06
CA SER A 160 -6.98 -0.84 1.33
C SER A 160 -6.93 -1.80 0.14
N SER A 161 -5.81 -1.81 -0.60
CA SER A 161 -5.61 -2.74 -1.73
C SER A 161 -5.50 -4.19 -1.26
N GLU A 162 -4.90 -4.44 -0.09
CA GLU A 162 -4.78 -5.77 0.48
C GLU A 162 -6.13 -6.34 0.89
N VAL A 163 -6.97 -5.52 1.52
CA VAL A 163 -8.33 -5.93 1.92
C VAL A 163 -9.21 -6.19 0.69
N VAL A 164 -9.13 -5.32 -0.34
CA VAL A 164 -9.83 -5.53 -1.61
C VAL A 164 -9.37 -6.83 -2.28
N ASN A 165 -8.06 -7.09 -2.31
CA ASN A 165 -7.52 -8.34 -2.84
C ASN A 165 -7.96 -9.55 -2.01
N ALA A 166 -8.03 -9.43 -0.69
CA ALA A 166 -8.50 -10.51 0.17
C ALA A 166 -9.98 -10.83 -0.10
N ILE A 167 -10.83 -9.80 -0.23
CA ILE A 167 -12.25 -9.96 -0.60
C ILE A 167 -12.37 -10.66 -1.96
N ASP A 168 -11.63 -10.20 -2.97
CA ASP A 168 -11.60 -10.80 -4.31
C ASP A 168 -11.18 -12.28 -4.28
N GLN A 169 -10.15 -12.61 -3.50
CA GLN A 169 -9.70 -13.99 -3.34
C GLN A 169 -10.72 -14.86 -2.60
N SER A 170 -11.38 -14.34 -1.56
CA SER A 170 -12.46 -15.06 -0.87
C SER A 170 -13.62 -15.35 -1.80
N ILE A 171 -14.00 -14.40 -2.67
CA ILE A 171 -15.02 -14.62 -3.69
C ILE A 171 -14.54 -15.70 -4.67
N LYS A 172 -13.36 -15.54 -5.29
CA LYS A 172 -12.82 -16.51 -6.27
C LYS A 172 -12.70 -17.93 -5.74
N ASN A 173 -12.30 -18.08 -4.47
CA ASN A 173 -12.19 -19.36 -3.79
C ASN A 173 -13.53 -19.87 -3.22
N GLN A 174 -14.60 -19.07 -3.35
CA GLN A 174 -15.91 -19.34 -2.76
C GLN A 174 -15.85 -19.59 -1.24
N ASP A 175 -14.92 -18.91 -0.55
CA ASP A 175 -14.74 -18.96 0.90
C ASP A 175 -15.67 -17.95 1.58
N ILE A 176 -16.87 -18.42 1.89
CA ILE A 176 -17.95 -17.57 2.40
C ILE A 176 -17.69 -17.07 3.83
N ASP A 177 -17.01 -17.87 4.65
CA ASP A 177 -16.70 -17.50 6.03
C ASP A 177 -15.63 -16.40 6.07
N GLN A 178 -14.60 -16.50 5.20
CA GLN A 178 -13.63 -15.41 5.05
C GLN A 178 -14.28 -14.14 4.47
N LEU A 179 -15.19 -14.28 3.51
CA LEU A 179 -15.92 -13.14 2.94
C LEU A 179 -16.80 -12.44 3.98
N GLU A 180 -17.54 -13.20 4.81
CA GLU A 180 -18.33 -12.67 5.93
C GLU A 180 -17.44 -11.91 6.93
N TYR A 181 -16.31 -12.50 7.31
CA TYR A 181 -15.34 -11.88 8.19
C TYR A 181 -14.82 -10.54 7.65
N LEU A 182 -14.37 -10.54 6.38
CA LEU A 182 -13.86 -9.34 5.72
C LEU A 182 -14.96 -8.29 5.54
N SER A 183 -16.18 -8.72 5.24
CA SER A 183 -17.34 -7.83 5.11
C SER A 183 -17.65 -7.14 6.43
N THR A 184 -17.63 -7.89 7.54
CA THR A 184 -17.81 -7.36 8.90
C THR A 184 -16.72 -6.34 9.24
N LEU A 185 -15.45 -6.66 8.99
CA LEU A 185 -14.31 -5.77 9.24
C LEU A 185 -14.39 -4.45 8.45
N THR A 186 -14.91 -4.51 7.23
CA THR A 186 -14.98 -3.36 6.31
C THR A 186 -16.31 -2.62 6.35
N LYS A 187 -17.22 -3.01 7.25
CA LYS A 187 -18.60 -2.51 7.34
C LYS A 187 -19.36 -2.65 6.02
N ILE A 188 -19.17 -3.78 5.35
CA ILE A 188 -19.95 -4.19 4.18
C ILE A 188 -21.15 -4.96 4.70
N ASN A 189 -22.32 -4.37 4.51
CA ASN A 189 -23.59 -4.87 5.02
C ASN A 189 -24.32 -5.71 3.98
N PHE A 190 -24.11 -5.41 2.69
CA PHE A 190 -24.84 -6.05 1.60
C PHE A 190 -23.89 -6.78 0.65
N ILE A 191 -24.27 -7.98 0.24
CA ILE A 191 -23.67 -8.66 -0.90
C ILE A 191 -24.77 -8.86 -1.94
N VAL A 192 -24.53 -8.37 -3.16
CA VAL A 192 -25.44 -8.42 -4.29
C VAL A 192 -24.83 -9.28 -5.39
N ILE A 193 -25.44 -10.43 -5.67
CA ILE A 193 -25.19 -11.26 -6.84
C ILE A 193 -26.10 -10.81 -7.99
N ARG A 194 -25.51 -10.71 -9.18
CA ARG A 194 -26.18 -10.37 -10.44
C ARG A 194 -26.11 -11.55 -11.39
N ARG A 195 -27.23 -12.26 -11.54
CA ARG A 195 -27.33 -13.53 -12.29
C ARG A 195 -27.12 -13.33 -13.79
N ASP A 196 -27.40 -12.15 -14.33
CA ASP A 196 -27.20 -11.80 -15.74
C ASP A 196 -25.77 -11.34 -16.09
N MET A 197 -24.81 -11.47 -15.16
CA MET A 197 -23.41 -11.08 -15.38
C MET A 197 -22.45 -12.27 -15.38
N ASP A 198 -21.38 -12.16 -16.16
CA ASP A 198 -20.28 -13.13 -16.14
C ASP A 198 -19.38 -12.87 -14.92
N PHE A 199 -19.11 -13.92 -14.14
CA PHE A 199 -18.25 -13.86 -12.96
C PHE A 199 -16.89 -14.43 -13.32
N TYR A 200 -15.83 -13.62 -13.33
CA TYR A 200 -14.46 -14.13 -13.49
C TYR A 200 -14.35 -15.17 -14.63
N ASP A 201 -13.74 -16.32 -14.37
CA ASP A 201 -13.74 -17.51 -15.24
C ASP A 201 -14.74 -18.57 -14.75
N TRP A 202 -15.78 -18.17 -14.01
CA TRP A 202 -16.77 -19.09 -13.46
C TRP A 202 -17.75 -19.57 -14.52
N ASP A 203 -18.02 -20.87 -14.49
CA ASP A 203 -19.20 -21.43 -15.14
C ASP A 203 -20.48 -21.15 -14.31
N GLU A 204 -21.63 -21.49 -14.89
CA GLU A 204 -22.93 -21.29 -14.22
C GLU A 204 -23.07 -22.14 -12.95
N ASP A 205 -22.47 -23.33 -12.91
CA ASP A 205 -22.53 -24.20 -11.72
C ASP A 205 -21.77 -23.58 -10.55
N GLN A 206 -20.61 -22.96 -10.81
CA GLN A 206 -19.83 -22.23 -9.81
C GLN A 206 -20.58 -20.99 -9.29
N LYS A 207 -21.29 -20.26 -10.16
CA LYS A 207 -22.14 -19.14 -9.72
C LYS A 207 -23.28 -19.62 -8.82
N LEU A 208 -23.95 -20.71 -9.21
CA LEU A 208 -25.05 -21.30 -8.45
C LEU A 208 -24.57 -21.83 -7.09
N ASP A 209 -23.43 -22.54 -7.03
CA ASP A 209 -22.84 -23.01 -5.77
C ASP A 209 -22.50 -21.84 -4.83
N PHE A 210 -21.96 -20.75 -5.38
CA PHE A 210 -21.68 -19.55 -4.58
C PHE A 210 -22.96 -18.86 -4.08
N GLU A 211 -24.01 -18.77 -4.90
CA GLU A 211 -25.32 -18.27 -4.46
C GLU A 211 -25.91 -19.15 -3.35
N ASP A 212 -25.80 -20.48 -3.46
CA ASP A 212 -26.28 -21.43 -2.45
C ASP A 212 -25.49 -21.32 -1.14
N LYS A 213 -24.18 -21.05 -1.21
CA LYS A 213 -23.36 -20.71 -0.03
C LYS A 213 -23.87 -19.42 0.65
N LEU A 214 -24.23 -18.38 -0.10
CA LEU A 214 -24.86 -17.19 0.50
C LEU A 214 -26.23 -17.51 1.12
N LYS A 215 -27.05 -18.35 0.48
CA LYS A 215 -28.32 -18.84 1.07
C LYS A 215 -28.09 -19.60 2.37
N SER A 216 -26.98 -20.33 2.50
CA SER A 216 -26.62 -21.02 3.75
C SER A 216 -26.34 -20.04 4.92
N LEU A 217 -25.83 -18.83 4.64
CA LEU A 217 -25.70 -17.77 5.64
C LEU A 217 -27.06 -17.28 6.13
N VAL A 218 -28.03 -17.16 5.22
CA VAL A 218 -29.42 -16.83 5.55
C VAL A 218 -30.06 -17.93 6.38
N ALA A 219 -29.91 -19.20 5.96
CA ALA A 219 -30.47 -20.35 6.66
C ALA A 219 -29.90 -20.54 8.07
N SER A 220 -28.60 -20.23 8.27
CA SER A 220 -27.95 -20.22 9.59
C SER A 220 -28.29 -18.99 10.44
N GLY A 221 -29.06 -18.04 9.88
CA GLY A 221 -29.49 -16.83 10.57
C GLY A 221 -28.42 -15.74 10.69
N ARG A 222 -27.25 -15.92 10.06
CA ARG A 222 -26.14 -14.94 10.00
C ARG A 222 -26.43 -13.76 9.07
N ALA A 223 -27.24 -14.00 8.04
CA ALA A 223 -27.74 -12.98 7.13
C ALA A 223 -29.26 -13.03 7.02
N GLU A 224 -29.84 -12.06 6.33
CA GLU A 224 -31.23 -12.07 5.88
C GLU A 224 -31.30 -11.78 4.36
N VAL A 225 -32.33 -12.30 3.70
CA VAL A 225 -32.57 -11.97 2.30
C VAL A 225 -33.02 -10.52 2.23
N TYR A 226 -32.27 -9.69 1.51
CA TYR A 226 -32.60 -8.30 1.26
C TYR A 226 -33.49 -8.16 0.01
N MET A 227 -33.14 -8.91 -1.03
CA MET A 227 -33.88 -8.96 -2.28
C MET A 227 -33.57 -10.26 -3.02
N ASP A 228 -34.59 -10.91 -3.57
CA ASP A 228 -34.44 -12.06 -4.47
C ASP A 228 -35.50 -11.93 -5.56
N GLN A 229 -35.17 -11.19 -6.62
CA GLN A 229 -36.10 -10.82 -7.69
C GLN A 229 -35.35 -10.79 -9.02
N GLY A 230 -35.81 -11.61 -9.97
CA GLY A 230 -35.25 -11.65 -11.32
C GLY A 230 -33.74 -11.93 -11.32
N GLU A 231 -32.98 -11.02 -11.93
CA GLU A 231 -31.52 -11.12 -12.06
C GLU A 231 -30.75 -10.74 -10.78
N ILE A 232 -31.43 -10.33 -9.71
CA ILE A 232 -30.80 -9.86 -8.46
C ILE A 232 -31.06 -10.83 -7.31
N TYR A 233 -29.97 -11.25 -6.67
CA TYR A 233 -29.99 -11.85 -5.33
C TYR A 233 -29.10 -11.04 -4.38
N ALA A 234 -29.70 -10.44 -3.36
CA ALA A 234 -29.01 -9.62 -2.38
C ALA A 234 -29.28 -10.13 -0.97
N ILE A 235 -28.22 -10.27 -0.17
CA ILE A 235 -28.31 -10.55 1.26
C ILE A 235 -27.84 -9.34 2.06
N LYS A 236 -28.40 -9.18 3.27
CA LYS A 236 -27.95 -8.23 4.28
C LYS A 236 -27.39 -9.02 5.45
N PHE A 237 -26.12 -8.80 5.80
CA PHE A 237 -25.56 -9.37 7.03
C PHE A 237 -26.32 -8.79 8.23
N LYS A 238 -26.70 -9.66 9.17
CA LYS A 238 -27.23 -9.17 10.43
C LYS A 238 -26.08 -8.52 11.16
N SER A 239 -26.10 -7.20 11.26
CA SER A 239 -25.20 -6.46 12.14
C SER A 239 -25.28 -7.14 13.50
N GLU A 240 -24.19 -7.78 13.92
CA GLU A 240 -24.09 -8.24 15.30
C GLU A 240 -24.32 -7.00 16.16
N LYS A 241 -25.43 -7.01 16.88
CA LYS A 241 -25.93 -5.87 17.66
C LYS A 241 -24.95 -5.43 18.76
N ASN A 242 -23.82 -6.13 18.92
CA ASN A 242 -22.78 -5.89 19.91
C ASN A 242 -21.40 -6.39 19.43
N ILE A 243 -20.94 -6.02 18.24
CA ILE A 243 -19.49 -5.75 18.16
C ILE A 243 -19.37 -4.38 18.82
N ILE A 244 -18.98 -4.39 20.10
CA ILE A 244 -18.88 -3.24 21.00
C ILE A 244 -18.52 -1.98 20.19
N ASP A 245 -19.50 -1.10 20.05
CA ASP A 245 -19.35 0.19 19.40
C ASP A 245 -18.38 1.03 20.24
N ALA A 246 -17.10 0.95 19.88
CA ALA A 246 -16.09 1.85 20.41
C ALA A 246 -16.44 3.24 19.88
N GLN A 247 -17.21 3.98 20.68
CA GLN A 247 -17.70 5.31 20.37
C GLN A 247 -16.67 6.12 19.59
N SER A 248 -17.10 6.49 18.39
CA SER A 248 -16.60 7.54 17.51
C SER A 248 -15.84 8.66 18.24
N GLN A 249 -14.54 8.49 18.39
CA GLN A 249 -13.60 9.60 18.39
C GLN A 249 -12.65 9.35 17.22
N LEU A 250 -12.84 10.12 16.15
CA LEU A 250 -11.88 10.29 15.08
C LEU A 250 -10.53 10.69 15.70
N VAL A 251 -9.60 9.76 15.75
CA VAL A 251 -8.19 10.02 16.00
C VAL A 251 -7.44 9.58 14.75
N GLU A 252 -6.76 10.55 14.16
CA GLU A 252 -5.90 10.45 12.99
C GLU A 252 -4.98 9.22 13.07
N ILE A 253 -5.00 8.41 12.01
CA ILE A 253 -4.41 7.07 11.96
C ILE A 253 -3.06 7.16 11.24
N ASN A 254 -1.98 6.81 11.96
CA ASN A 254 -0.72 6.38 11.34
C ASN A 254 -0.55 4.86 11.49
N SER A 255 0.40 4.29 10.73
CA SER A 255 0.63 2.88 10.34
C SER A 255 0.99 1.82 11.42
N ASN A 256 0.07 0.94 11.84
CA ASN A 256 0.43 -0.35 12.49
C ASN A 256 -0.55 -1.49 12.20
N SER A 257 -0.01 -2.58 11.67
CA SER A 257 -0.57 -3.94 11.76
C SER A 257 -0.64 -4.49 13.20
N GLY A 258 -0.02 -3.78 14.16
CA GLY A 258 -0.07 -4.11 15.59
C GLY A 258 -1.41 -3.80 16.29
N LYS A 259 -2.24 -2.90 15.73
CA LYS A 259 -3.54 -2.53 16.33
C LYS A 259 -4.68 -3.48 15.95
N ILE A 260 -4.58 -4.14 14.79
CA ILE A 260 -5.49 -5.24 14.43
C ILE A 260 -5.41 -6.33 15.50
N LEU A 261 -4.21 -6.63 16.02
CA LEU A 261 -4.05 -7.53 17.15
C LEU A 261 -4.71 -6.96 18.42
N SER A 262 -4.55 -5.67 18.75
CA SER A 262 -5.09 -5.12 20.01
C SER A 262 -6.61 -5.06 20.06
N ASP A 263 -7.23 -4.72 18.94
CA ASP A 263 -8.68 -4.59 18.84
C ASP A 263 -9.34 -5.98 18.72
N TYR A 264 -8.62 -6.98 18.20
CA TYR A 264 -9.09 -8.39 18.12
C TYR A 264 -8.89 -9.19 19.42
N LEU A 265 -7.98 -8.74 20.29
CA LEU A 265 -7.60 -9.38 21.55
C LEU A 265 -8.33 -8.79 22.79
N ASP A 266 -9.26 -7.84 22.63
CA ASP A 266 -9.89 -7.08 23.72
C ASP A 266 -8.86 -6.52 24.73
N ILE A 267 -7.77 -5.96 24.20
CA ILE A 267 -6.73 -5.33 25.03
C ILE A 267 -7.23 -3.93 25.43
N ARG A 268 -7.60 -3.76 26.71
CA ARG A 268 -7.96 -2.44 27.26
C ARG A 268 -6.73 -1.54 27.34
N PHE A 269 -6.66 -0.51 26.50
CA PHE A 269 -5.71 0.59 26.71
C PHE A 269 -6.18 1.51 27.82
N ILE A 270 -5.29 1.73 28.78
CA ILE A 270 -5.52 2.54 29.96
C ILE A 270 -5.35 4.01 29.58
N SER A 271 -6.36 4.85 29.83
CA SER A 271 -6.29 6.31 29.57
C SER A 271 -5.09 6.96 30.27
N LEU A 272 -4.54 8.04 29.70
CA LEU A 272 -3.36 8.80 30.20
C LEU A 272 -3.38 9.08 31.73
N GLY A 273 -4.56 9.26 32.33
CA GLY A 273 -4.73 9.48 33.78
C GLY A 273 -4.63 8.23 34.68
N LYS A 274 -4.35 7.05 34.12
CA LYS A 274 -4.18 5.77 34.84
C LYS A 274 -2.84 5.08 34.51
N PHE A 275 -1.91 5.78 33.85
CA PHE A 275 -0.62 5.26 33.41
C PHE A 275 0.36 5.04 34.59
N LYS A 276 0.50 3.80 35.04
CA LYS A 276 1.53 3.36 36.02
C LYS A 276 2.94 3.28 35.41
N GLU A 277 3.12 3.45 34.11
CA GLU A 277 4.40 3.19 33.42
C GLU A 277 5.43 4.32 33.58
N ILE A 278 4.99 5.58 33.79
CA ILE A 278 5.91 6.67 34.20
C ILE A 278 6.45 6.40 35.60
N ASP A 279 5.60 5.87 36.49
CA ASP A 279 6.03 5.40 37.81
C ASP A 279 6.93 4.18 37.69
N GLN A 280 6.66 3.21 36.80
CA GLN A 280 7.57 2.09 36.53
C GLN A 280 8.93 2.56 36.00
N TYR A 281 9.00 3.62 35.17
CA TYR A 281 10.28 4.17 34.71
C TYR A 281 11.06 4.86 35.84
N ARG A 282 10.36 5.61 36.72
CA ARG A 282 10.95 6.15 37.97
C ARG A 282 11.41 5.05 38.92
N LEU A 283 10.61 3.99 39.08
CA LEU A 283 10.93 2.80 39.89
C LEU A 283 12.15 2.05 39.34
N ILE A 284 12.21 1.84 38.02
CA ILE A 284 13.36 1.22 37.33
C ILE A 284 14.62 2.08 37.49
N SER A 285 14.52 3.41 37.39
CA SER A 285 15.66 4.30 37.64
C SER A 285 16.09 4.29 39.12
N GLY A 286 15.15 4.14 40.05
CA GLY A 286 15.41 4.04 41.49
C GLY A 286 16.04 2.70 41.91
N LEU A 287 15.75 1.62 41.18
CA LEU A 287 16.35 0.30 41.36
C LEU A 287 17.83 0.24 40.95
N PHE A 288 18.27 1.12 40.05
CA PHE A 288 19.62 1.11 39.47
C PHE A 288 20.17 2.55 39.25
N PRO A 289 20.37 3.33 40.32
CA PRO A 289 20.62 4.78 40.25
C PRO A 289 21.89 5.19 39.49
N ASP A 290 22.83 4.26 39.29
CA ASP A 290 24.14 4.52 38.67
C ASP A 290 24.33 3.86 37.29
N GLN A 291 23.28 3.24 36.72
CA GLN A 291 23.38 2.52 35.44
C GLN A 291 22.46 3.10 34.39
N ASN A 292 23.01 3.56 33.25
CA ASN A 292 22.23 3.83 32.05
C ASN A 292 21.75 2.50 31.45
N LEU A 293 20.62 1.99 31.95
CA LEU A 293 20.04 0.71 31.56
C LEU A 293 19.62 0.64 30.08
N PHE A 294 19.41 1.80 29.45
CA PHE A 294 18.99 1.93 28.06
C PHE A 294 19.79 3.04 27.39
N THR A 295 20.19 2.84 26.14
CA THR A 295 20.77 3.90 25.29
C THR A 295 19.68 4.92 24.91
N TYR A 296 20.05 6.16 24.57
CA TYR A 296 19.09 7.20 24.14
C TYR A 296 18.15 6.72 23.01
N ASN A 297 18.64 5.90 22.09
CA ASN A 297 17.84 5.31 21.02
C ASN A 297 16.89 4.22 21.52
N GLN A 298 17.27 3.44 22.53
CA GLN A 298 16.39 2.45 23.18
C GLN A 298 15.35 3.12 24.08
N GLN A 299 15.69 4.22 24.75
CA GLN A 299 14.73 5.03 25.50
C GLN A 299 13.71 5.67 24.56
N ASN A 300 14.17 6.25 23.46
CA ASN A 300 13.29 6.76 22.41
C ASN A 300 12.51 5.65 21.71
N SER A 301 13.07 4.45 21.52
CA SER A 301 12.39 3.28 20.96
C SER A 301 11.30 2.73 21.89
N ILE A 302 11.51 2.75 23.20
CA ILE A 302 10.52 2.39 24.21
C ILE A 302 9.42 3.45 24.26
N LEU A 303 9.78 4.73 24.29
CA LEU A 303 8.84 5.85 24.23
C LEU A 303 8.08 5.91 22.89
N SER A 304 8.71 5.51 21.78
CA SER A 304 8.11 5.42 20.45
C SER A 304 7.46 4.07 20.17
N SER A 305 7.68 3.03 20.97
CA SER A 305 7.03 1.71 20.80
C SER A 305 5.54 1.75 21.17
N PHE A 306 5.10 2.82 21.84
CA PHE A 306 3.69 3.17 21.96
C PHE A 306 3.09 3.75 20.67
N VAL A 307 3.93 4.13 19.71
CA VAL A 307 3.54 4.54 18.35
C VAL A 307 4.45 3.84 17.34
N GLN A 308 4.21 2.55 17.16
CA GLN A 308 4.36 1.84 15.89
C GLN A 308 5.79 1.53 15.38
N ASN A 309 6.07 0.22 15.31
CA ASN A 309 7.19 -0.44 14.64
C ASN A 309 8.61 -0.03 15.06
N THR A 310 9.05 -0.50 16.24
CA THR A 310 10.48 -0.63 16.56
C THR A 310 10.91 -2.09 16.82
N PRO A 311 12.13 -2.49 16.41
CA PRO A 311 12.55 -3.90 16.32
C PRO A 311 12.96 -4.54 17.67
N ASP A 312 12.94 -3.79 18.76
CA ASP A 312 13.52 -4.24 20.05
C ASP A 312 12.46 -4.38 21.17
N GLY A 313 11.18 -4.31 20.84
CA GLY A 313 10.07 -4.51 21.78
C GLY A 313 9.60 -5.97 21.80
N TYR A 314 9.71 -6.64 22.95
CA TYR A 314 9.29 -8.03 23.13
C TYR A 314 7.84 -8.12 23.57
N LYS A 315 7.06 -9.00 22.92
CA LYS A 315 5.66 -9.24 23.30
C LYS A 315 5.57 -10.41 24.27
N PHE A 316 4.94 -10.16 25.41
CA PHE A 316 4.57 -11.17 26.37
C PHE A 316 3.09 -11.52 26.17
N PHE A 317 2.78 -12.80 26.07
CA PHE A 317 1.39 -13.28 26.00
C PHE A 317 1.09 -14.09 27.26
N SER A 318 0.04 -13.70 27.98
CA SER A 318 -0.60 -14.59 28.96
C SER A 318 -1.46 -15.59 28.20
N LEU A 319 -1.38 -16.87 28.54
CA LEU A 319 -2.18 -17.95 27.94
C LEU A 319 -3.36 -18.38 28.82
N GLU A 320 -3.81 -17.51 29.72
CA GLU A 320 -4.90 -17.82 30.64
C GLU A 320 -6.22 -18.15 29.93
N ASN A 321 -6.38 -17.79 28.65
CA ASN A 321 -7.57 -18.11 27.86
C ASN A 321 -7.25 -19.05 26.69
N VAL A 322 -8.01 -20.15 26.57
CA VAL A 322 -7.95 -21.14 25.46
C VAL A 322 -8.00 -20.49 24.07
N ARG A 323 -8.62 -19.30 23.96
CA ARG A 323 -8.67 -18.44 22.77
C ARG A 323 -7.27 -18.09 22.23
N ASP A 324 -6.27 -17.89 23.08
CA ASP A 324 -4.92 -17.48 22.69
C ASP A 324 -4.11 -18.63 22.06
N THR A 325 -4.46 -19.87 22.38
CA THR A 325 -3.87 -21.08 21.78
C THR A 325 -4.36 -21.30 20.34
N ILE A 326 -5.66 -21.06 20.11
CA ILE A 326 -6.26 -21.08 18.77
C ILE A 326 -5.67 -19.95 17.90
N LEU A 327 -5.40 -18.79 18.50
CA LEU A 327 -4.79 -17.65 17.82
C LEU A 327 -3.33 -17.92 17.38
N LEU A 328 -2.57 -18.70 18.16
CA LEU A 328 -1.20 -19.10 17.80
C LEU A 328 -1.13 -20.04 16.60
N GLN A 329 -2.02 -21.03 16.54
CA GLN A 329 -2.14 -21.90 15.37
C GLN A 329 -2.60 -21.10 14.14
N LYS A 330 -3.57 -20.18 14.30
CA LYS A 330 -4.02 -19.30 13.21
C LYS A 330 -2.95 -18.32 12.73
N TRP A 331 -2.11 -17.80 13.64
CA TRP A 331 -0.97 -16.96 13.28
C TRP A 331 0.08 -17.73 12.47
N SER A 332 0.37 -18.99 12.85
CA SER A 332 1.26 -19.86 12.07
C SER A 332 0.75 -20.05 10.64
N TYR A 333 -0.53 -20.38 10.47
CA TYR A 333 -1.18 -20.49 9.16
C TYR A 333 -1.13 -19.18 8.36
N TYR A 334 -1.34 -18.03 9.02
CA TYR A 334 -1.26 -16.72 8.37
C TYR A 334 0.16 -16.38 7.88
N GLN A 335 1.20 -16.72 8.67
CA GLN A 335 2.59 -16.54 8.27
C GLN A 335 3.01 -17.47 7.13
N GLN A 336 2.49 -18.70 7.09
CA GLN A 336 2.68 -19.61 5.96
C GLN A 336 2.11 -19.04 4.65
N ASN A 337 0.98 -18.33 4.71
CA ASN A 337 0.38 -17.67 3.54
C ASN A 337 1.16 -16.41 3.11
N LEU A 338 1.68 -15.63 4.06
CA LEU A 338 2.56 -14.48 3.77
C LEU A 338 3.90 -14.91 3.15
N ASN A 339 4.41 -16.10 3.49
CA ASN A 339 5.63 -16.69 2.94
C ASN A 339 5.62 -16.87 1.41
N LEU A 340 4.45 -16.87 0.77
CA LEU A 340 4.35 -16.96 -0.69
C LEU A 340 4.76 -15.66 -1.40
N LYS A 341 4.84 -14.53 -0.67
CA LYS A 341 5.08 -13.19 -1.24
C LYS A 341 6.42 -12.57 -0.84
N LEU A 342 7.24 -13.29 -0.07
CA LEU A 342 8.53 -12.82 0.43
C LEU A 342 9.67 -13.25 -0.49
N ASP A 343 10.72 -12.43 -0.58
CA ASP A 343 12.01 -12.82 -1.17
C ASP A 343 12.56 -14.09 -0.47
N GLU A 344 13.31 -14.92 -1.21
CA GLU A 344 13.78 -16.24 -0.76
C GLU A 344 14.62 -16.17 0.53
N GLY A 345 15.35 -15.07 0.78
CA GLY A 345 16.08 -14.88 2.03
C GLY A 345 15.16 -14.77 3.24
N ILE A 346 14.17 -13.88 3.15
CA ILE A 346 13.19 -13.62 4.22
C ILE A 346 12.27 -14.83 4.40
N LYS A 347 11.89 -15.49 3.30
CA LYS A 347 11.09 -16.71 3.31
C LYS A 347 11.77 -17.85 4.07
N LYS A 348 13.10 -18.00 3.93
CA LYS A 348 13.88 -19.01 4.66
C LYS A 348 13.93 -18.74 6.16
N GLU A 349 14.09 -17.48 6.55
CA GLU A 349 14.08 -17.06 7.96
C GLU A 349 12.69 -17.24 8.58
N ASN A 350 11.63 -16.77 7.91
CA ASN A 350 10.26 -16.89 8.40
C ASN A 350 9.82 -18.37 8.52
N ARG A 351 10.24 -19.23 7.58
CA ARG A 351 10.01 -20.69 7.67
C ARG A 351 10.69 -21.32 8.87
N LYS A 352 11.88 -20.85 9.26
CA LYS A 352 12.60 -21.32 10.47
C LYS A 352 11.84 -20.95 11.74
N SER A 353 11.27 -19.75 11.81
CA SER A 353 10.43 -19.29 12.93
C SER A 353 9.11 -20.09 13.05
N ILE A 354 8.44 -20.36 11.91
CA ILE A 354 7.23 -21.19 11.86
C ILE A 354 7.52 -22.62 12.38
N LEU A 355 8.57 -23.25 11.86
CA LEU A 355 8.97 -24.60 12.28
C LEU A 355 9.36 -24.66 13.77
N ALA A 356 9.95 -23.58 14.31
CA ALA A 356 10.27 -23.49 15.73
C ALA A 356 9.02 -23.44 16.63
N ILE A 357 7.92 -22.86 16.14
CA ILE A 357 6.64 -22.80 16.86
C ILE A 357 5.88 -24.13 16.74
N GLU A 358 5.88 -24.73 15.56
CA GLU A 358 5.23 -26.04 15.34
C GLU A 358 5.91 -27.17 16.11
N SER A 359 7.23 -27.09 16.28
CA SER A 359 8.01 -28.06 17.07
C SER A 359 7.97 -27.82 18.58
N ALA A 360 7.54 -26.64 19.03
CA ALA A 360 7.33 -26.38 20.46
C ALA A 360 6.04 -27.07 20.91
N SER A 361 6.16 -28.18 21.64
CA SER A 361 5.01 -28.89 22.21
C SER A 361 4.32 -28.01 23.26
N LEU A 362 3.18 -27.42 22.88
CA LEU A 362 2.36 -26.64 23.81
C LEU A 362 1.80 -27.58 24.89
N PRO A 363 2.05 -27.31 26.18
CA PRO A 363 1.60 -28.20 27.25
C PRO A 363 0.07 -28.19 27.37
N ALA A 364 -0.53 -29.37 27.58
CA ALA A 364 -1.99 -29.59 27.55
C ALA A 364 -2.82 -28.84 28.62
N ASN A 365 -2.18 -28.15 29.57
CA ASN A 365 -2.85 -27.33 30.59
C ASN A 365 -2.11 -25.98 30.69
N LEU A 366 -2.80 -24.88 30.36
CA LEU A 366 -2.18 -23.57 30.09
C LEU A 366 -2.50 -22.48 31.13
N SER A 367 -3.27 -22.77 32.18
CA SER A 367 -3.61 -21.77 33.21
C SER A 367 -2.35 -21.17 33.85
N GLY A 368 -2.23 -19.83 33.84
CA GLY A 368 -1.12 -19.09 34.45
C GLY A 368 0.21 -19.15 33.70
N LYS A 369 0.21 -19.48 32.40
CA LYS A 369 1.45 -19.58 31.60
C LYS A 369 1.69 -18.33 30.76
N TYR A 370 2.95 -17.95 30.62
CA TYR A 370 3.42 -16.86 29.79
C TYR A 370 4.33 -17.38 28.66
N ILE A 371 4.15 -16.85 27.45
CA ILE A 371 5.11 -17.07 26.35
C ILE A 371 5.80 -15.75 26.02
N VAL A 372 7.13 -15.83 25.87
CA VAL A 372 7.98 -14.74 25.40
C VAL A 372 8.52 -15.09 24.01
N TYR A 373 8.17 -14.28 23.03
CA TYR A 373 8.69 -14.37 21.67
C TYR A 373 9.90 -13.47 21.51
N LEU A 374 10.98 -14.04 20.97
CA LEU A 374 12.26 -13.36 20.81
C LEU A 374 12.71 -13.39 19.35
N ASN A 375 13.34 -12.29 18.93
CA ASN A 375 14.13 -12.21 17.70
C ASN A 375 15.43 -13.04 17.83
N GLU A 376 16.10 -13.42 16.75
CA GLU A 376 17.33 -14.22 16.80
C GLU A 376 18.50 -13.49 17.49
N ASP A 377 18.41 -12.17 17.62
CA ASP A 377 19.48 -11.27 18.10
C ASP A 377 19.58 -11.11 19.63
N VAL A 378 18.84 -11.89 20.42
CA VAL A 378 18.74 -11.71 21.89
C VAL A 378 19.32 -12.83 22.75
N GLU A 379 20.16 -13.67 22.15
CA GLU A 379 21.06 -14.55 22.90
C GLU A 379 21.75 -13.73 24.01
N ASN A 380 21.65 -14.19 25.27
CA ASN A 380 22.12 -13.52 26.50
C ASN A 380 21.19 -12.48 27.16
N SER A 381 19.92 -12.42 26.80
CA SER A 381 18.95 -11.57 27.50
C SER A 381 18.42 -12.19 28.80
N VAL A 382 17.89 -11.35 29.70
CA VAL A 382 17.26 -11.74 30.97
C VAL A 382 15.85 -11.18 31.04
N ALA A 383 14.87 -12.00 31.43
CA ALA A 383 13.50 -11.57 31.66
C ALA A 383 13.28 -11.17 33.13
N TYR A 384 12.38 -10.23 33.39
CA TYR A 384 11.98 -9.83 34.74
C TYR A 384 10.49 -10.03 34.93
N PHE A 385 10.09 -10.50 36.10
CA PHE A 385 8.70 -10.67 36.50
C PHE A 385 8.42 -9.87 37.77
N GLU A 386 7.30 -9.16 37.79
CA GLU A 386 6.75 -8.45 38.94
C GLU A 386 5.67 -9.31 39.58
N SER A 387 5.65 -9.46 40.91
CA SER A 387 4.48 -9.99 41.64
C SER A 387 3.87 -8.91 42.52
N LYS A 388 2.55 -8.72 42.38
CA LYS A 388 1.75 -7.82 43.24
C LYS A 388 1.24 -8.50 44.52
N SER A 389 1.47 -9.80 44.63
CA SER A 389 0.91 -10.67 45.66
C SER A 389 2.03 -11.33 46.46
N ALA A 390 2.85 -10.51 47.09
CA ALA A 390 3.97 -10.99 47.90
C ALA A 390 3.50 -11.50 49.28
N GLU A 391 2.56 -12.46 49.32
CA GLU A 391 2.37 -13.27 50.54
C GLU A 391 3.52 -14.29 50.69
N SER A 392 4.26 -14.57 49.61
CA SER A 392 5.45 -15.42 49.67
C SER A 392 6.64 -14.74 48.99
N ASN A 393 7.81 -14.74 49.63
CA ASN A 393 9.07 -14.22 49.07
C ASN A 393 9.65 -15.11 47.96
N LYS A 394 8.86 -16.05 47.41
CA LYS A 394 9.29 -17.06 46.45
C LYS A 394 8.30 -17.16 45.30
N LEU A 395 8.84 -17.13 44.09
CA LEU A 395 8.07 -17.36 42.88
C LEU A 395 8.47 -18.68 42.23
N LYS A 396 7.52 -19.56 41.91
CA LYS A 396 7.79 -20.73 41.06
C LYS A 396 7.66 -20.38 39.58
N ILE A 397 8.78 -20.44 38.86
CA ILE A 397 8.83 -20.35 37.39
C ILE A 397 9.36 -21.68 36.84
N ASN A 398 8.64 -22.34 35.94
CA ASN A 398 8.99 -23.65 35.38
C ASN A 398 9.35 -24.68 36.48
N GLY A 399 8.61 -24.65 37.59
CA GLY A 399 8.81 -25.54 38.75
C GLY A 399 9.98 -25.18 39.67
N LYS A 400 10.83 -24.20 39.32
CA LYS A 400 11.95 -23.74 40.15
C LYS A 400 11.52 -22.54 41.00
N ASN A 401 11.92 -22.52 42.28
CA ASN A 401 11.67 -21.38 43.18
C ASN A 401 12.72 -20.29 42.94
N TYR A 402 12.27 -19.05 42.73
CA TYR A 402 13.08 -17.85 42.61
C TYR A 402 12.77 -16.92 43.78
N LEU A 403 13.81 -16.28 44.34
CA LEU A 403 13.63 -15.30 45.40
C LEU A 403 13.22 -13.96 44.81
N LEU A 404 12.16 -13.41 45.38
CA LEU A 404 11.65 -12.08 45.08
C LEU A 404 12.54 -11.04 45.78
N LYS A 405 13.14 -10.12 45.01
CA LYS A 405 13.94 -9.00 45.54
C LYS A 405 13.02 -7.76 45.69
N PRO A 406 13.03 -7.05 46.82
CA PRO A 406 12.21 -5.85 47.00
C PRO A 406 12.69 -4.73 46.08
N ALA A 407 11.73 -4.02 45.45
CA ALA A 407 11.99 -3.02 44.42
C ALA A 407 11.87 -1.54 44.86
N GLY A 408 11.69 -1.29 46.16
CA GLY A 408 11.72 0.06 46.75
C GLY A 408 10.37 0.74 46.97
N ASP A 409 9.26 0.10 46.62
CA ASP A 409 7.89 0.65 46.66
C ASP A 409 6.81 -0.35 47.13
N GLY A 410 7.23 -1.46 47.74
CA GLY A 410 6.36 -2.57 48.11
C GLY A 410 6.17 -3.61 47.00
N LEU A 411 6.73 -3.39 45.80
CA LEU A 411 6.81 -4.41 44.76
C LEU A 411 7.99 -5.34 45.00
N SER A 412 7.83 -6.57 44.51
CA SER A 412 8.89 -7.56 44.49
C SER A 412 9.14 -8.04 43.06
N VAL A 413 10.41 -8.01 42.65
CA VAL A 413 10.85 -8.36 41.30
C VAL A 413 11.72 -9.61 41.34
N VAL A 414 11.51 -10.52 40.39
CA VAL A 414 12.42 -11.63 40.14
C VAL A 414 13.26 -11.32 38.91
N GLU A 415 14.57 -11.40 39.09
CA GLU A 415 15.53 -11.50 37.99
C GLU A 415 15.48 -12.94 37.46
N ALA A 416 14.82 -13.13 36.32
CA ALA A 416 14.45 -14.45 35.84
C ALA A 416 15.10 -14.75 34.50
N LEU A 417 16.09 -15.66 34.59
CA LEU A 417 16.45 -16.62 33.54
C LEU A 417 17.16 -16.02 32.32
N ASN A 418 18.37 -16.52 32.06
CA ASN A 418 19.01 -16.32 30.77
C ASN A 418 18.14 -16.97 29.69
N LEU A 419 17.86 -16.22 28.63
CA LEU A 419 17.02 -16.67 27.52
C LEU A 419 17.86 -17.44 26.51
N SER A 420 17.29 -18.50 25.94
CA SER A 420 17.86 -19.23 24.79
C SER A 420 17.31 -18.69 23.47
N LYS A 421 18.00 -18.93 22.35
CA LYS A 421 17.48 -18.67 21.00
C LYS A 421 16.13 -19.37 20.80
N GLY A 422 15.14 -18.65 20.26
CA GLY A 422 13.79 -19.16 19.99
C GLY A 422 12.74 -18.80 21.06
N PRO A 423 11.53 -19.40 20.99
CA PRO A 423 10.46 -19.13 21.94
C PRO A 423 10.83 -19.61 23.34
N ASN A 424 10.67 -18.75 24.33
CA ASN A 424 10.89 -19.08 25.74
C ASN A 424 9.54 -19.13 26.47
N ILE A 425 9.19 -20.28 27.04
CA ILE A 425 7.92 -20.49 27.74
C ILE A 425 8.17 -20.50 29.25
N PHE A 426 7.43 -19.66 29.98
CA PHE A 426 7.50 -19.56 31.44
C PHE A 426 6.16 -19.94 32.05
N GLN A 427 6.13 -21.07 32.74
CA GLN A 427 5.01 -21.46 33.59
C GLN A 427 5.17 -20.80 34.94
N VAL A 428 4.20 -19.96 35.31
CA VAL A 428 4.20 -19.23 36.57
C VAL A 428 3.01 -19.72 37.39
N SER A 429 3.22 -20.12 38.65
CA SER A 429 2.13 -20.68 39.46
C SER A 429 1.23 -19.62 40.11
N ASP A 430 1.69 -18.38 40.14
CA ASP A 430 1.00 -17.26 40.79
C ASP A 430 0.32 -16.36 39.73
N LYS A 431 -0.99 -16.14 39.93
CA LYS A 431 -1.87 -15.41 39.01
C LYS A 431 -1.66 -13.89 39.04
N ASN A 432 -0.96 -13.38 40.05
CA ASN A 432 -0.78 -11.94 40.27
C ASN A 432 0.55 -11.42 39.72
N ILE A 433 1.08 -12.10 38.71
CA ILE A 433 2.39 -11.80 38.14
C ILE A 433 2.26 -11.12 36.80
N VAL A 434 3.07 -10.10 36.61
CA VAL A 434 3.14 -9.34 35.38
C VAL A 434 4.57 -9.45 34.85
N PRO A 435 4.78 -9.86 33.60
CA PRO A 435 6.10 -9.75 32.98
C PRO A 435 6.47 -8.27 32.86
N LEU A 436 7.63 -7.89 33.39
CA LEU A 436 8.01 -6.48 33.54
C LEU A 436 8.90 -6.01 32.39
N LEU A 437 9.98 -6.75 32.07
CA LEU A 437 10.98 -6.27 31.11
C LEU A 437 11.88 -7.39 30.59
N LEU A 438 12.39 -7.22 29.37
CA LEU A 438 13.53 -7.95 28.84
C LEU A 438 14.78 -7.06 28.84
N LYS A 439 15.80 -7.41 29.63
CA LYS A 439 17.11 -6.75 29.57
C LYS A 439 18.00 -7.56 28.65
N THR A 440 18.35 -7.00 27.50
CA THR A 440 19.44 -7.55 26.70
C THR A 440 20.73 -7.27 27.48
N LYS A 441 21.53 -8.31 27.80
CA LYS A 441 22.86 -8.07 28.40
C LYS A 441 23.72 -7.40 27.34
N GLY A 442 23.64 -6.08 27.29
CA GLY A 442 24.33 -5.23 26.35
C GLY A 442 24.30 -5.79 24.94
N LEU A 443 23.31 -5.37 24.13
CA LEU A 443 23.74 -4.97 22.79
C LEU A 443 24.92 -4.04 23.06
N PRO A 444 26.14 -4.35 22.54
CA PRO A 444 27.23 -3.39 22.66
C PRO A 444 26.60 -2.07 22.27
N VAL A 445 26.78 -1.03 23.09
CA VAL A 445 26.42 0.34 22.73
C VAL A 445 27.38 0.68 21.58
N GLY A 446 27.06 0.08 20.45
CA GLY A 446 27.96 -0.41 19.44
C GLY A 446 27.80 0.55 18.32
N ASP A 447 28.64 1.57 18.39
CA ASP A 447 28.78 2.65 17.43
C ASP A 447 27.59 3.60 17.37
N ALA A 448 27.92 4.88 17.57
CA ALA A 448 26.95 5.97 17.43
C ALA A 448 26.28 5.87 16.05
N ILE A 449 24.95 5.77 16.05
CA ILE A 449 24.15 5.85 14.82
C ILE A 449 24.52 7.17 14.13
N PRO A 450 24.79 7.17 12.81
CA PRO A 450 25.09 8.40 12.10
C PRO A 450 23.92 9.37 12.25
N LYS A 451 24.24 10.64 12.53
CA LYS A 451 23.23 11.68 12.52
C LYS A 451 22.96 12.08 11.07
N ILE A 452 21.71 11.89 10.64
CA ILE A 452 21.25 12.18 9.28
C ILE A 452 20.40 13.45 9.32
N THR A 453 20.76 14.45 8.51
CA THR A 453 20.00 15.71 8.41
C THR A 453 19.60 15.94 6.94
N PRO A 454 18.35 15.64 6.55
CA PRO A 454 17.87 15.93 5.21
C PRO A 454 17.51 17.41 5.06
N LYS A 455 17.78 17.99 3.88
CA LYS A 455 17.32 19.33 3.48
C LYS A 455 16.78 19.26 2.05
N LYS A 456 15.47 19.46 1.91
CA LYS A 456 14.80 19.53 0.61
C LYS A 456 15.33 20.72 -0.19
N LEU A 457 15.79 20.48 -1.42
CA LEU A 457 16.19 21.54 -2.34
C LEU A 457 15.04 21.94 -3.26
N ASN A 458 14.32 20.95 -3.80
CA ASN A 458 13.11 21.11 -4.60
C ASN A 458 12.24 19.84 -4.51
N ALA A 459 11.24 19.67 -5.37
CA ALA A 459 10.34 18.51 -5.35
C ALA A 459 11.00 17.18 -5.71
N SER A 460 12.14 17.20 -6.41
CA SER A 460 12.85 16.05 -6.96
C SER A 460 14.27 15.88 -6.44
N GLU A 461 14.67 16.69 -5.45
CA GLU A 461 16.05 16.73 -4.98
C GLU A 461 16.16 17.08 -3.49
N TYR A 462 16.94 16.28 -2.78
CA TYR A 462 17.26 16.45 -1.37
C TYR A 462 18.78 16.45 -1.15
N SER A 463 19.25 17.34 -0.29
CA SER A 463 20.53 17.25 0.41
C SER A 463 20.39 16.27 1.58
N ILE A 464 21.35 15.39 1.80
CA ILE A 464 21.39 14.54 2.99
C ILE A 464 22.78 14.66 3.60
N LYS A 465 22.86 15.35 4.75
CA LYS A 465 24.08 15.45 5.54
C LYS A 465 24.20 14.23 6.45
N ILE A 466 25.34 13.55 6.39
CA ILE A 466 25.68 12.37 7.20
C ILE A 466 26.79 12.80 8.17
N GLU A 467 26.60 12.58 9.47
CA GLU A 467 27.59 12.92 10.50
C GLU A 467 27.91 11.71 11.37
N ASN A 468 29.21 11.45 11.60
CA ASN A 468 29.73 10.45 12.53
C ASN A 468 29.36 8.99 12.23
N ALA A 469 29.26 8.61 10.95
CA ALA A 469 29.00 7.23 10.56
C ALA A 469 30.21 6.34 10.79
N LYS A 470 30.06 5.25 11.54
CA LYS A 470 31.15 4.28 11.78
C LYS A 470 31.03 3.01 10.94
N ASN A 471 29.80 2.57 10.70
CA ASN A 471 29.48 1.36 9.97
C ASN A 471 28.49 1.67 8.83
N ASP A 472 28.28 0.69 7.95
CA ASP A 472 27.20 0.71 6.97
C ASP A 472 25.85 0.96 7.68
N PHE A 473 24.94 1.66 7.01
CA PHE A 473 23.66 2.08 7.60
C PHE A 473 22.55 2.12 6.56
N TYR A 474 21.31 2.28 7.02
CA TYR A 474 20.14 2.38 6.16
C TYR A 474 19.59 3.80 6.14
N LEU A 475 19.17 4.26 4.97
CA LEU A 475 18.39 5.49 4.80
C LEU A 475 16.98 5.12 4.38
N ASN A 476 15.99 5.57 5.15
CA ASN A 476 14.58 5.35 4.88
C ASN A 476 13.89 6.69 4.62
N PHE A 477 13.07 6.74 3.59
CA PHE A 477 12.33 7.91 3.14
C PHE A 477 10.83 7.65 3.26
N ALA A 478 10.08 8.71 3.59
CA ALA A 478 8.62 8.65 3.74
C ALA A 478 7.88 8.84 2.40
N GLU A 479 8.61 9.08 1.30
CA GLU A 479 8.06 9.21 -0.04
C GLU A 479 7.86 7.85 -0.71
N ASN A 480 6.77 7.73 -1.48
CA ASN A 480 6.43 6.53 -2.26
C ASN A 480 7.62 6.04 -3.10
N PHE A 481 7.80 4.72 -3.09
CA PHE A 481 8.88 4.03 -3.76
C PHE A 481 8.84 4.32 -5.26
N ASN A 482 9.99 4.70 -5.81
CA ASN A 482 10.17 4.80 -7.24
C ASN A 482 11.63 4.49 -7.57
N SER A 483 11.86 3.48 -8.41
CA SER A 483 13.19 3.01 -8.83
C SER A 483 14.04 4.06 -9.56
N TYR A 484 13.47 5.23 -9.88
CA TYR A 484 14.19 6.33 -10.51
C TYR A 484 14.85 7.31 -9.53
N TRP A 485 14.61 7.16 -8.21
CA TRP A 485 15.35 7.90 -7.20
C TRP A 485 16.77 7.34 -7.05
N ARG A 486 17.78 8.21 -7.12
CA ARG A 486 19.19 7.85 -7.06
C ARG A 486 19.93 8.67 -6.01
N ILE A 487 20.87 8.03 -5.31
CA ILE A 487 21.82 8.74 -4.44
C ILE A 487 23.07 9.06 -5.26
N THR A 488 23.38 10.35 -5.37
CA THR A 488 24.51 10.90 -6.13
C THR A 488 25.34 11.82 -5.25
N LYS A 489 26.52 12.24 -5.74
CA LYS A 489 27.39 13.16 -4.98
C LYS A 489 26.89 14.61 -5.03
N LYS A 490 26.60 15.13 -6.22
CA LYS A 490 26.28 16.56 -6.45
C LYS A 490 24.91 16.79 -7.10
N GLY A 491 24.23 15.74 -7.56
CA GLY A 491 22.93 15.83 -8.22
C GLY A 491 23.00 16.25 -9.70
N GLY A 492 24.18 16.13 -10.31
CA GLY A 492 24.40 16.45 -11.72
C GLY A 492 23.85 15.39 -12.69
N LEU A 493 23.57 15.79 -13.93
CA LEU A 493 23.08 14.90 -15.01
C LEU A 493 24.08 13.79 -15.39
N LEU A 494 25.36 13.97 -15.08
CA LEU A 494 26.41 12.98 -15.36
C LEU A 494 26.97 12.37 -14.06
N ASP A 495 26.33 12.64 -12.92
CA ASP A 495 26.79 12.08 -11.66
C ASP A 495 26.56 10.57 -11.65
N LYS A 496 27.60 9.84 -11.28
CA LYS A 496 27.51 8.41 -11.04
C LYS A 496 26.66 8.16 -9.79
N GLU A 497 25.78 7.18 -9.89
CA GLU A 497 25.03 6.67 -8.75
C GLU A 497 25.97 6.04 -7.72
N LEU A 498 25.83 6.44 -6.46
CA LEU A 498 26.67 6.01 -5.34
C LEU A 498 26.18 4.69 -4.73
N VAL A 499 24.90 4.37 -4.88
CA VAL A 499 24.27 3.19 -4.30
C VAL A 499 23.74 2.31 -5.43
N PRO A 500 24.27 1.08 -5.62
CA PRO A 500 23.78 0.19 -6.67
C PRO A 500 22.28 -0.11 -6.52
N ALA A 501 21.58 -0.37 -7.63
CA ALA A 501 20.15 -0.67 -7.63
C ALA A 501 19.74 -1.83 -6.69
N GLY A 502 20.60 -2.84 -6.51
CA GLY A 502 20.34 -3.94 -5.57
C GLY A 502 20.36 -3.54 -4.08
N ASN A 503 20.79 -2.32 -3.77
CA ASN A 503 20.75 -1.75 -2.42
C ASN A 503 19.64 -0.69 -2.27
N HIS A 504 18.81 -0.47 -3.30
CA HIS A 504 17.60 0.34 -3.24
C HIS A 504 16.39 -0.59 -3.12
N PHE A 505 15.64 -0.47 -2.03
CA PHE A 505 14.55 -1.38 -1.69
C PHE A 505 13.30 -0.61 -1.24
N VAL A 506 12.17 -1.30 -1.15
CA VAL A 506 10.93 -0.74 -0.61
C VAL A 506 11.01 -0.78 0.91
N SER A 507 11.13 0.39 1.55
CA SER A 507 11.12 0.52 3.00
C SER A 507 9.68 0.62 3.51
N ASN A 508 9.34 -0.08 4.60
CA ASN A 508 8.02 -0.03 5.22
C ASN A 508 6.84 -0.33 4.26
N GLY A 509 7.07 -1.10 3.19
CA GLY A 509 6.03 -1.50 2.23
C GLY A 509 5.60 -0.44 1.22
N PHE A 510 6.05 0.81 1.34
CA PHE A 510 5.71 1.88 0.39
C PHE A 510 6.84 2.87 0.12
N GLY A 511 7.82 3.04 1.02
CA GLY A 511 8.82 4.10 0.96
C GLY A 511 10.10 3.73 0.21
N ASN A 512 10.94 4.72 -0.10
CA ASN A 512 12.29 4.45 -0.64
C ASN A 512 13.25 4.09 0.50
N GLY A 513 13.96 2.97 0.38
CA GLY A 513 14.99 2.53 1.33
C GLY A 513 16.33 2.30 0.64
N TYR A 514 17.43 2.70 1.26
CA TYR A 514 18.78 2.51 0.72
C TYR A 514 19.71 1.88 1.74
N ARG A 515 20.44 0.85 1.35
CA ARG A 515 21.55 0.29 2.12
C ARG A 515 22.83 1.02 1.72
N ILE A 516 23.31 1.87 2.62
CA ILE A 516 24.50 2.70 2.41
C ILE A 516 25.74 1.95 2.87
N LYS A 517 26.64 1.67 1.93
CA LYS A 517 27.97 1.17 2.20
C LYS A 517 28.94 2.33 2.33
N LEU A 518 29.61 2.47 3.48
CA LEU A 518 30.51 3.62 3.71
C LEU A 518 31.67 3.66 2.72
N ASN A 519 32.19 2.48 2.35
CA ASN A 519 33.26 2.35 1.36
C ASN A 519 32.87 2.91 -0.01
N ASP A 520 31.59 2.77 -0.41
CA ASP A 520 31.11 3.28 -1.70
C ASP A 520 31.03 4.82 -1.68
N LEU A 521 30.60 5.41 -0.55
CA LEU A 521 30.60 6.86 -0.35
C LEU A 521 32.01 7.44 -0.27
N GLU A 522 32.93 6.77 0.42
CA GLU A 522 34.34 7.18 0.56
C GLU A 522 35.06 7.14 -0.80
N LYS A 523 34.92 6.06 -1.56
CA LYS A 523 35.51 5.93 -2.91
C LYS A 523 35.02 7.00 -3.88
N ALA A 524 33.77 7.44 -3.74
CA ALA A 524 33.24 8.54 -4.52
C ALA A 524 33.63 9.93 -3.98
N GLY A 525 34.29 9.98 -2.81
CA GLY A 525 34.64 11.19 -2.09
C GLY A 525 33.41 11.99 -1.64
N ALA A 526 32.29 11.33 -1.38
CA ALA A 526 31.07 11.94 -0.87
C ALA A 526 31.09 12.11 0.66
N VAL A 527 31.91 11.30 1.34
CA VAL A 527 32.22 11.41 2.77
C VAL A 527 33.73 11.45 2.97
N SER A 528 34.17 12.02 4.08
CA SER A 528 35.56 11.99 4.53
C SER A 528 35.66 11.43 5.94
N LYS A 529 36.74 10.71 6.21
CA LYS A 529 37.03 10.15 7.53
C LYS A 529 37.64 11.23 8.43
N ASN A 530 37.08 11.42 9.63
CA ASN A 530 37.63 12.34 10.63
C ASN A 530 38.68 11.66 11.52
N SER A 531 39.33 12.44 12.39
CA SER A 531 40.34 11.94 13.34
C SER A 531 39.80 10.89 14.32
N ALA A 532 38.50 10.89 14.59
CA ALA A 532 37.82 9.89 15.41
C ALA A 532 37.51 8.57 14.66
N GLY A 533 37.93 8.46 13.39
CA GLY A 533 37.71 7.29 12.55
C GLY A 533 36.29 7.15 12.02
N THR A 534 35.45 8.17 12.17
CA THR A 534 34.06 8.21 11.68
C THR A 534 33.97 8.98 10.37
N PHE A 535 32.94 8.72 9.57
CA PHE A 535 32.71 9.33 8.27
C PHE A 535 31.62 10.40 8.35
N SER A 536 31.90 11.55 7.74
CA SER A 536 30.94 12.65 7.60
C SER A 536 30.96 13.21 6.18
N GLY A 537 29.82 13.65 5.68
CA GLY A 537 29.72 14.19 4.32
C GLY A 537 28.30 14.60 3.93
N GLU A 538 28.12 14.85 2.64
CA GLU A 538 26.81 15.22 2.07
C GLU A 538 26.61 14.47 0.76
N VAL A 539 25.42 13.89 0.60
CA VAL A 539 24.96 13.26 -0.65
C VAL A 539 23.68 13.93 -1.15
N ARG A 540 23.34 13.71 -2.42
CA ARG A 540 22.10 14.17 -3.04
C ARG A 540 21.20 12.99 -3.37
N LEU A 541 19.96 13.01 -2.93
CA LEU A 541 18.92 12.12 -3.42
C LEU A 541 18.17 12.84 -4.56
N VAL A 542 18.17 12.27 -5.75
CA VAL A 542 17.66 12.91 -6.97
C VAL A 542 16.71 12.00 -7.73
N PHE A 543 15.58 12.56 -8.18
CA PHE A 543 14.68 11.89 -9.11
C PHE A 543 15.21 12.05 -10.54
N TRP A 544 15.86 11.00 -11.05
CA TRP A 544 16.64 11.06 -12.29
C TRP A 544 15.88 11.57 -13.54
N PRO A 545 14.59 11.21 -13.78
CA PRO A 545 13.83 11.67 -14.93
C PRO A 545 13.70 13.19 -15.02
N GLU A 546 13.74 13.92 -13.91
CA GLU A 546 13.69 15.38 -13.99
C GLU A 546 14.96 15.96 -14.64
N LYS A 547 16.12 15.34 -14.40
CA LYS A 547 17.39 15.82 -14.96
C LYS A 547 17.45 15.66 -16.48
N THR A 548 16.67 14.75 -17.07
CA THR A 548 16.63 14.55 -18.53
C THR A 548 15.68 15.50 -19.26
N ILE A 549 14.80 16.21 -18.54
CA ILE A 549 13.85 17.17 -19.12
C ILE A 549 14.59 18.32 -19.80
N LEU A 550 15.57 18.92 -19.12
CA LEU A 550 16.29 20.09 -19.66
C LEU A 550 17.09 19.76 -20.94
N PRO A 551 17.90 18.67 -20.99
CA PRO A 551 18.50 18.22 -22.25
C PRO A 551 17.48 17.96 -23.35
N GLY A 552 16.35 17.29 -23.02
CA GLY A 552 15.27 17.04 -23.97
C GLY A 552 14.68 18.33 -24.56
N LEU A 553 14.49 19.34 -23.71
CA LEU A 553 14.00 20.66 -24.12
C LEU A 553 15.01 21.39 -25.02
N VAL A 554 16.30 21.33 -24.70
CA VAL A 554 17.36 21.93 -25.53
C VAL A 554 17.41 21.27 -26.91
N VAL A 555 17.41 19.94 -26.97
CA VAL A 555 17.38 19.20 -28.24
C VAL A 555 16.15 19.56 -29.05
N THR A 556 14.97 19.57 -28.42
CA THR A 556 13.70 19.91 -29.09
C THR A 556 13.71 21.35 -29.62
N SER A 557 14.22 22.30 -28.84
CA SER A 557 14.30 23.72 -29.23
C SER A 557 15.28 23.93 -30.38
N LEU A 558 16.44 23.27 -30.36
CA LEU A 558 17.42 23.30 -31.44
C LEU A 558 16.84 22.69 -32.72
N SER A 559 16.17 21.53 -32.63
CA SER A 559 15.49 20.93 -33.77
C SER A 559 14.44 21.87 -34.37
N LEU A 560 13.66 22.55 -33.54
CA LEU A 560 12.69 23.54 -34.00
C LEU A 560 13.36 24.73 -34.69
N LEU A 561 14.44 25.28 -34.11
CA LEU A 561 15.19 26.39 -34.71
C LEU A 561 15.80 26.00 -36.06
N VAL A 562 16.33 24.78 -36.19
CA VAL A 562 16.85 24.27 -37.47
C VAL A 562 15.72 24.16 -38.49
N ILE A 563 14.56 23.62 -38.12
CA ILE A 563 13.39 23.54 -39.00
C ILE A 563 12.95 24.93 -39.45
N LEU A 564 12.81 25.88 -38.52
CA LEU A 564 12.43 27.27 -38.83
C LEU A 564 13.48 27.93 -39.74
N TYR A 565 14.76 27.76 -39.44
CA TYR A 565 15.84 28.29 -40.26
C TYR A 565 15.77 27.76 -41.70
N LEU A 566 15.59 26.45 -41.88
CA LEU A 566 15.47 25.84 -43.20
C LEU A 566 14.25 26.38 -43.96
N LEU A 567 13.12 26.58 -43.29
CA LEU A 567 11.91 27.19 -43.89
C LEU A 567 12.14 28.64 -44.34
N PHE A 568 12.87 29.45 -43.55
CA PHE A 568 13.16 30.84 -43.89
C PHE A 568 14.27 30.98 -44.94
N ALA A 569 15.30 30.14 -44.88
CA ALA A 569 16.41 30.15 -45.83
C ALA A 569 15.94 29.80 -47.26
N GLN A 570 15.01 28.86 -47.41
CA GLN A 570 14.38 28.54 -48.70
C GLN A 570 13.61 29.73 -49.32
N ARG A 571 13.25 30.75 -48.55
CA ARG A 571 12.50 31.92 -49.04
C ARG A 571 13.35 32.93 -49.82
N LYS A 572 14.68 32.86 -49.74
CA LYS A 572 15.60 33.85 -50.35
C LYS A 572 16.00 33.56 -51.81
N GLU A 573 15.65 32.42 -52.39
CA GLU A 573 16.09 32.02 -53.74
C GLU A 573 14.99 32.02 -54.81
N VAL A 574 14.04 32.97 -54.76
CA VAL A 574 13.33 33.34 -55.99
C VAL A 574 13.95 34.63 -56.51
N PRO A 575 15.04 34.57 -57.31
CA PRO A 575 15.45 35.74 -58.07
C PRO A 575 14.26 36.15 -58.94
N ASN A 576 13.87 37.42 -58.85
CA ASN A 576 12.95 38.05 -59.79
C ASN A 576 13.63 38.08 -61.17
N GLY A 577 13.61 36.94 -61.86
CA GLY A 577 13.81 36.87 -63.29
C GLY A 577 12.58 37.48 -63.95
N LYS A 578 12.81 38.58 -64.65
CA LYS A 578 11.93 39.13 -65.68
C LYS A 578 11.58 38.10 -66.73
#